data_AF-A0A6N8H6K1-F1
#
_entry.id   AF-A0A6N8H6K1-F1
#
_cell.length_a   1.000
_cell.length_b   1.000
_cell.length_c   1.000
_cell.angle_alpha   90.00
_cell.angle_beta   90.00
_cell.angle_gamma   90.00
#
_symmetry.space_group_name_H-M   'P 1'
#
loop_
_entity.id
_entity.type
_entity.pdbx_description
1 polymer ?
#
loop_
_entity_poly.entity_id
_entity_poly.type
_entity_poly.pdbx_seq_one_letter_code
_entity_poly.pdbx_strand_id
1 'polypeptide(L)'
;MSSKYMLEQLHRHTANGYQVTVAESLRNDTIRLTYQARPGGTIVGWYVEGPGMSFPLKFKTEHEAREYIRRRWNINPHVKQYGEP
;
A
#
# COMPACT_ATOMS: atom_id res chain seq x y z
N MET A 1 13.08 -8.95 7.67
CA MET A 1 13.56 -7.62 7.22
C MET A 1 12.34 -6.73 7.12
N SER A 2 12.29 -5.72 7.97
CA SER A 2 11.09 -5.12 8.55
C SER A 2 10.69 -3.85 7.79
N SER A 3 9.40 -3.73 7.41
CA SER A 3 8.41 -2.63 7.65
C SER A 3 8.88 -1.17 7.94
N LYS A 4 10.12 -0.97 8.37
CA LYS A 4 10.76 0.29 8.74
C LYS A 4 10.92 1.25 7.55
N TYR A 5 11.20 0.74 6.34
CA TYR A 5 11.48 1.58 5.17
C TYR A 5 10.30 2.47 4.76
N MET A 6 9.08 1.91 4.70
CA MET A 6 7.89 2.72 4.36
C MET A 6 7.41 3.58 5.51
N LEU A 7 7.53 3.17 6.78
CA LEU A 7 7.27 4.06 7.92
C LEU A 7 8.24 5.26 7.95
N GLU A 8 9.51 5.02 7.63
CA GLU A 8 10.51 6.08 7.48
C GLU A 8 10.27 6.92 6.21
N GLN A 9 9.76 6.35 5.12
CA GLN A 9 9.30 7.13 3.96
C GLN A 9 8.00 7.89 4.26
N LEU A 10 7.06 7.33 5.01
CA LEU A 10 5.85 7.97 5.53
C LEU A 10 6.22 9.24 6.29
N HIS A 11 7.15 9.12 7.25
CA HIS A 11 7.66 10.27 8.02
C HIS A 11 8.41 11.30 7.15
N ARG A 12 9.10 10.87 6.08
CA ARG A 12 9.78 11.77 5.14
C ARG A 12 8.83 12.44 4.14
N HIS A 13 7.76 11.76 3.71
CA HIS A 13 6.79 12.26 2.73
C HIS A 13 5.74 13.20 3.34
N THR A 14 5.54 13.17 4.66
CA THR A 14 4.81 14.21 5.39
C THR A 14 5.45 15.60 5.27
N ALA A 15 6.71 15.71 4.84
CA ALA A 15 7.35 17.01 4.58
C ALA A 15 6.75 17.77 3.37
N ASN A 16 6.08 17.08 2.44
CA ASN A 16 5.43 17.68 1.26
C ASN A 16 3.89 17.67 1.35
N GLY A 17 3.32 17.35 2.52
CA GLY A 17 1.87 17.33 2.76
C GLY A 17 1.11 16.08 2.27
N TYR A 18 1.76 15.15 1.57
CA TYR A 18 1.12 13.90 1.17
C TYR A 18 1.03 12.95 2.37
N GLN A 19 -0.18 12.43 2.61
CA GLN A 19 -0.40 11.39 3.60
C GLN A 19 -0.24 10.03 2.94
N VAL A 20 0.47 9.11 3.59
CA VAL A 20 0.46 7.70 3.20
C VAL A 20 -0.33 6.95 4.28
N THR A 21 -1.12 5.97 3.88
CA THR A 21 -1.97 5.20 4.79
C THR A 21 -1.89 3.73 4.42
N VAL A 22 -1.85 2.86 5.44
CA VAL A 22 -1.95 1.41 5.24
C VAL A 22 -3.41 1.06 5.02
N ALA A 23 -3.74 0.61 3.82
CA ALA A 23 -5.08 0.09 3.52
C ALA A 23 -5.25 -1.34 4.06
N GLU A 24 -4.20 -2.15 3.97
CA GLU A 24 -4.23 -3.53 4.42
C GLU A 24 -2.84 -4.05 4.75
N SER A 25 -2.75 -4.76 5.87
CA SER A 25 -1.58 -5.56 6.25
C SER A 25 -1.90 -7.04 6.09
N LEU A 26 -1.02 -7.78 5.43
CA LEU A 26 -1.19 -9.18 5.06
C LEU A 26 -0.03 -10.01 5.59
N ARG A 27 -0.30 -11.30 5.85
CA ARG A 27 0.71 -12.29 6.25
C ARG A 27 1.56 -11.77 7.42
N ASN A 28 0.93 -11.49 8.56
CA ASN A 28 1.57 -10.98 9.77
C ASN A 28 2.42 -9.72 9.52
N ASP A 29 1.84 -8.72 8.84
CA ASP A 29 2.49 -7.44 8.49
C ASP A 29 3.73 -7.53 7.59
N THR A 30 3.96 -8.67 6.94
CA THR A 30 5.11 -8.84 6.03
C THR A 30 4.82 -8.35 4.62
N ILE A 31 3.56 -8.27 4.23
CA ILE A 31 3.10 -7.69 2.97
C ILE A 31 2.13 -6.56 3.31
N ARG A 32 2.29 -5.39 2.70
CA ARG A 32 1.34 -4.29 2.91
C ARG A 32 0.90 -3.65 1.62
N LEU A 33 -0.39 -3.31 1.60
CA LEU A 33 -0.99 -2.42 0.64
C LEU A 33 -1.16 -1.05 1.30
N THR A 34 -0.56 -0.04 0.70
CA THR A 34 -0.66 1.34 1.16
C THR A 34 -1.14 2.24 0.03
N TYR A 35 -1.77 3.36 0.37
CA TYR A 35 -2.07 4.41 -0.59
C TYR A 35 -1.47 5.73 -0.15
N GLN A 36 -1.17 6.57 -1.13
CA GLN A 36 -0.79 7.95 -0.93
C GLN A 36 -1.96 8.85 -1.31
N ALA A 37 -2.28 9.83 -0.46
CA ALA A 37 -3.30 10.83 -0.69
C ALA A 37 -2.73 12.25 -0.53
N ARG A 38 -3.30 13.19 -1.29
CA ARG A 38 -3.06 14.63 -1.11
C ARG A 38 -3.73 15.13 0.17
N PRO A 39 -3.32 16.29 0.71
CA PRO A 39 -4.17 17.05 1.62
C PRO A 39 -5.57 17.21 1.00
N GLY A 40 -6.61 16.81 1.74
CA GLY A 40 -7.99 16.75 1.22
C GLY A 40 -8.46 15.36 0.79
N GLY A 41 -7.63 14.31 0.93
CA GLY A 41 -8.07 12.91 0.86
C GLY A 41 -8.08 12.29 -0.53
N THR A 42 -7.73 13.03 -1.59
CA THR A 42 -7.62 12.46 -2.94
C THR A 42 -6.45 11.50 -3.04
N ILE A 43 -6.74 10.22 -3.29
CA ILE A 43 -5.74 9.18 -3.52
C ILE A 43 -5.03 9.43 -4.85
N VAL A 44 -3.70 9.40 -4.83
CA VAL A 44 -2.83 9.67 -5.99
C VAL A 44 -1.93 8.50 -6.37
N GLY A 45 -1.96 7.42 -5.60
CA GLY A 45 -1.22 6.22 -5.92
C GLY A 45 -1.35 5.13 -4.87
N TRP A 46 -1.11 3.90 -5.31
CA TRP A 46 -1.12 2.71 -4.48
C TRP A 46 0.27 2.08 -4.50
N TYR A 47 0.66 1.47 -3.38
CA TYR A 47 1.99 0.92 -3.19
C TYR A 47 1.90 -0.43 -2.50
N VAL A 48 2.69 -1.37 -2.99
CA VAL A 48 2.83 -2.70 -2.39
C VAL A 48 4.25 -2.88 -1.89
N GLU A 49 4.37 -3.29 -0.63
CA GLU A 49 5.62 -3.76 -0.04
C GLU A 49 5.49 -5.23 0.36
N GLY A 50 6.59 -5.96 0.28
CA GLY A 50 6.60 -7.38 0.60
C GLY A 50 8.01 -7.99 0.61
N PRO A 51 8.13 -9.25 1.04
CA PRO A 51 9.40 -9.94 1.11
C PRO A 51 10.02 -10.11 -0.29
N GLY A 52 11.34 -9.87 -0.40
CA GLY A 52 12.09 -9.96 -1.64
C GLY A 52 12.00 -8.72 -2.54
N MET A 53 11.43 -7.61 -2.04
CA MET A 53 11.44 -6.31 -2.70
C MET A 53 12.51 -5.40 -2.11
N SER A 54 13.28 -4.72 -2.97
CA SER A 54 14.21 -3.67 -2.55
C SER A 54 13.52 -2.33 -2.29
N PHE A 55 12.39 -2.09 -2.95
CA PHE A 55 11.60 -0.85 -2.86
C PHE A 55 10.10 -1.17 -3.05
N PRO A 56 9.19 -0.36 -2.50
CA PRO A 56 7.76 -0.49 -2.75
C PRO A 56 7.43 -0.32 -4.24
N LEU A 57 6.54 -1.17 -4.76
CA LEU A 57 6.09 -1.08 -6.14
C LEU A 57 4.85 -0.19 -6.23
N LYS A 58 4.87 0.80 -7.14
CA LYS A 58 3.78 1.76 -7.34
C LYS A 58 2.78 1.29 -8.40
N PHE A 59 1.50 1.51 -8.14
CA PHE A 59 0.36 1.22 -9.02
C PHE A 59 -0.54 2.44 -9.17
N LYS A 60 -1.29 2.50 -10.27
CA LYS A 60 -2.24 3.58 -10.54
C LYS A 60 -3.53 3.37 -9.76
N THR A 61 -3.99 2.13 -9.66
CA THR A 61 -5.25 1.78 -8.99
C THR A 61 -5.06 0.78 -7.86
N GLU A 62 -6.01 0.74 -6.93
CA GLU A 62 -6.07 -0.26 -5.86
C GLU A 62 -6.14 -1.68 -6.44
N HIS A 63 -6.95 -1.84 -7.49
CA HIS A 63 -7.18 -3.13 -8.13
C HIS A 63 -5.90 -3.73 -8.71
N GLU A 64 -5.09 -2.94 -9.43
CA GLU A 64 -3.80 -3.39 -9.95
C GLU A 64 -2.85 -3.84 -8.83
N ALA A 65 -2.80 -3.09 -7.73
CA ALA A 65 -1.98 -3.42 -6.58
C ALA A 65 -2.41 -4.74 -5.90
N ARG A 66 -3.74 -4.94 -5.77
CA ARG A 66 -4.32 -6.16 -5.23
C ARG A 66 -4.08 -7.37 -6.11
N GLU A 67 -4.26 -7.23 -7.42
CA GLU A 67 -3.97 -8.29 -8.39
C GLU A 67 -2.49 -8.67 -8.39
N TYR A 68 -1.59 -7.69 -8.22
CA TYR A 68 -0.18 -7.97 -8.04
C TYR A 68 0.08 -8.81 -6.79
N ILE A 69 -0.51 -8.44 -5.64
CA ILE A 69 -0.37 -9.22 -4.39
C ILE A 69 -0.84 -10.65 -4.59
N ARG A 70 -2.00 -10.81 -5.24
CA ARG A 70 -2.60 -12.11 -5.55
C ARG A 70 -1.68 -12.98 -6.40
N ARG A 71 -1.15 -12.43 -7.48
CA ARG A 71 -0.26 -13.17 -8.39
C ARG A 71 1.10 -13.48 -7.76
N ARG A 72 1.64 -12.54 -6.98
CA ARG A 72 3.01 -12.65 -6.45
C ARG A 72 3.11 -13.59 -5.25
N TRP A 73 2.13 -13.56 -4.36
CA TRP A 73 2.18 -14.33 -3.10
C TRP A 73 1.03 -15.33 -2.93
N ASN A 74 0.14 -15.47 -3.93
CA ASN A 74 -1.04 -16.35 -3.86
C ASN A 74 -1.92 -16.06 -2.63
N ILE A 75 -2.04 -14.78 -2.27
CA ILE A 75 -2.87 -14.27 -1.17
C ILE A 75 -4.02 -13.49 -1.79
N ASN A 76 -5.25 -13.67 -1.31
CA ASN A 76 -6.39 -12.88 -1.78
C ASN A 76 -6.57 -11.67 -0.84
N PRO A 77 -6.08 -10.47 -1.20
CA PRO A 77 -6.24 -9.30 -0.35
C PRO A 77 -7.71 -8.84 -0.36
N HIS A 78 -8.23 -8.33 0.76
CA HIS A 78 -9.65 -7.98 0.88
C HIS A 78 -10.09 -6.96 -0.17
N VAL A 79 -10.85 -7.38 -1.17
CA VAL A 79 -11.48 -6.43 -2.09
C VAL A 79 -12.58 -5.73 -1.31
N LYS A 80 -12.34 -4.49 -0.85
CA LYS A 80 -13.45 -3.61 -0.46
C LYS A 80 -14.22 -3.34 -1.75
N GLN A 81 -15.33 -4.05 -1.97
CA GLN A 81 -16.32 -3.61 -2.93
C GLN A 81 -16.83 -2.26 -2.40
N TYR A 82 -16.60 -1.18 -3.14
CA TYR A 82 -17.22 0.10 -2.82
C TYR A 82 -18.74 -0.08 -2.96
N GLY A 83 -19.43 -0.31 -1.83
CA GLY A 83 -20.87 -0.58 -1.81
C GLY A 83 -21.40 -1.45 -0.67
N GLU A 84 -20.64 -1.81 0.36
CA GLU A 84 -21.26 -2.39 1.57
C GLU A 84 -21.74 -1.26 2.52
N PRO A 85 -22.99 -1.33 3.02
CA PRO A 85 -23.62 -0.32 3.87
C PRO A 85 -23.00 -0.18 5.27
#